data_AF-A0A7K2M4M0-F1
#
_entry.id   AF-A0A7K2M4M0-F1
#
_cell.length_a   1.000
_cell.length_b   1.000
_cell.length_c   1.000
_cell.angle_alpha   90.00
_cell.angle_beta   90.00
_cell.angle_gamma   90.00
#
_symmetry.space_group_name_H-M   'P 1'
#
loop_
_entity.id
_entity.type
_entity.pdbx_description
1 polymer ?
#
loop_
_entity_poly.entity_id
_entity_poly.type
_entity_poly.pdbx_seq_one_letter_code
_entity_poly.pdbx_strand_id
1 'polypeptide(L)'
;MHRSPTAETEIGEELTVERPGLVAGYDRELPGARAAVLTRLWRALAHEPLPWIAGRERVRDGLVLRLSDGRMLDGPPSDPYATAAYVSAVRLDGTSYDHPARLVTDLAVPHGEAFAAELAHSVASLALSRADRPPSPGTHPNEWPATDWEWEQRVVDGHPFHPNCRSRPGFSVAEQLAYGPEHRPVVELGLLPVPVAECLVSGEWPSELRSGGGLLLPVHPWQARHVLKRTGAGEDGRTGEVGGAGA
;
A
#
# COMPACT_ATOMS: atom_id res chain seq x y z
N MET A 1 -17.54 -10.38 -24.35
CA MET A 1 -16.41 -9.63 -23.78
C MET A 1 -16.13 -10.17 -22.40
N HIS A 2 -15.02 -10.86 -22.21
CA HIS A 2 -14.56 -11.26 -20.88
C HIS A 2 -14.02 -9.98 -20.23
N ARG A 3 -14.68 -9.48 -19.19
CA ARG A 3 -14.19 -8.34 -18.43
C ARG A 3 -12.95 -8.83 -17.70
N SER A 4 -11.79 -8.22 -17.92
CA SER A 4 -10.59 -8.56 -17.13
C SER A 4 -10.94 -8.49 -15.65
N PRO A 5 -10.46 -9.44 -14.82
CA PRO A 5 -10.70 -9.40 -13.39
C PRO A 5 -10.20 -8.07 -12.81
N THR A 6 -10.92 -7.54 -11.82
CA THR A 6 -10.49 -6.30 -11.14
C THR A 6 -9.40 -6.66 -10.12
N ALA A 7 -8.54 -5.69 -9.80
CA ALA A 7 -7.54 -5.85 -8.72
C ALA A 7 -8.17 -6.33 -7.39
N GLU A 8 -9.41 -5.92 -7.11
CA GLU A 8 -10.15 -6.37 -5.94
C GLU A 8 -10.46 -7.88 -5.97
N THR A 9 -10.82 -8.42 -7.13
CA THR A 9 -11.08 -9.86 -7.32
C THR A 9 -9.79 -10.66 -7.31
N GLU A 10 -8.74 -10.20 -8.00
CA GLU A 10 -7.44 -10.88 -8.03
C GLU A 10 -6.84 -11.01 -6.61
N ILE A 11 -6.86 -9.92 -5.83
CA ILE A 11 -6.42 -9.95 -4.43
C ILE A 11 -7.33 -10.84 -3.58
N GLY A 12 -8.64 -10.83 -3.78
CA GLY A 12 -9.56 -11.72 -3.06
C GLY A 12 -9.30 -13.20 -3.32
N GLU A 13 -8.98 -13.55 -4.57
CA GLU A 13 -8.64 -14.92 -4.98
C GLU A 13 -7.31 -15.38 -4.36
N GLU A 14 -6.26 -14.56 -4.43
CA GLU A 14 -4.98 -14.87 -3.79
C GLU A 14 -5.12 -14.96 -2.26
N LEU A 15 -5.89 -14.06 -1.65
CA LEU A 15 -6.14 -14.05 -0.20
C LEU A 15 -6.86 -15.32 0.27
N THR A 16 -7.72 -15.91 -0.55
CA THR A 16 -8.39 -17.19 -0.26
C THR A 16 -7.39 -18.33 -0.10
N VAL A 17 -6.24 -18.26 -0.77
CA VAL A 17 -5.17 -19.25 -0.65
C VAL A 17 -4.22 -18.89 0.51
N GLU A 18 -3.75 -17.65 0.56
CA GLU A 18 -2.67 -17.24 1.47
C GLU A 18 -3.14 -17.06 2.93
N ARG A 19 -4.32 -16.46 3.14
CA ARG A 19 -4.90 -16.19 4.47
C ARG A 19 -6.43 -16.26 4.44
N PRO A 20 -7.03 -17.46 4.28
CA PRO A 20 -8.48 -17.62 4.15
C PRO A 20 -9.31 -16.96 5.25
N GLY A 21 -8.78 -16.87 6.48
CA GLY A 21 -9.45 -16.22 7.61
C GLY A 21 -9.68 -14.71 7.45
N LEU A 22 -9.01 -14.05 6.52
CA LEU A 22 -9.16 -12.61 6.26
C LEU A 22 -10.20 -12.29 5.19
N VAL A 23 -10.65 -13.27 4.40
CA VAL A 23 -11.55 -13.04 3.24
C VAL A 23 -12.84 -12.33 3.63
N ALA A 24 -13.53 -12.80 4.68
CA ALA A 24 -14.76 -12.16 5.14
C ALA A 24 -14.53 -10.73 5.68
N GLY A 25 -13.35 -10.46 6.23
CA GLY A 25 -12.95 -9.12 6.65
C GLY A 25 -12.70 -8.22 5.43
N TYR A 26 -11.95 -8.73 4.45
CA TYR A 26 -11.64 -8.03 3.21
C TYR A 26 -12.90 -7.58 2.46
N ASP A 27 -13.86 -8.50 2.26
CA ASP A 27 -15.14 -8.19 1.60
C ASP A 27 -15.93 -7.10 2.33
N ARG A 28 -15.92 -7.13 3.67
CA ARG A 28 -16.58 -6.13 4.51
C ARG A 28 -15.92 -4.76 4.42
N GLU A 29 -14.59 -4.71 4.27
CA GLU A 29 -13.83 -3.46 4.24
C GLU A 29 -13.81 -2.78 2.86
N LEU A 30 -14.09 -3.52 1.77
CA LEU A 30 -14.05 -3.00 0.40
C LEU A 30 -14.87 -1.71 0.18
N PRO A 31 -16.16 -1.61 0.58
CA PRO A 31 -16.92 -0.37 0.40
C PRO A 31 -16.28 0.83 1.12
N GLY A 32 -15.77 0.61 2.34
CA GLY A 32 -15.09 1.63 3.12
C GLY A 32 -13.74 2.03 2.50
N ALA A 33 -13.01 1.09 1.90
CA ALA A 33 -11.75 1.36 1.22
C ALA A 33 -11.97 2.18 -0.06
N ARG A 34 -12.99 1.84 -0.86
CA ARG A 34 -13.42 2.62 -2.03
C ARG A 34 -13.75 4.06 -1.65
N ALA A 35 -14.60 4.26 -0.64
CA ALA A 35 -14.97 5.60 -0.17
C ALA A 35 -13.76 6.40 0.34
N ALA A 36 -12.82 5.74 1.00
CA ALA A 36 -11.62 6.39 1.50
C ALA A 36 -10.68 6.84 0.36
N VAL A 37 -10.44 5.99 -0.64
CA VAL A 37 -9.65 6.36 -1.83
C VAL A 37 -10.38 7.44 -2.64
N LEU A 38 -11.69 7.30 -2.84
CA LEU A 38 -12.51 8.28 -3.55
C LEU A 38 -12.52 9.64 -2.84
N THR A 39 -12.54 9.68 -1.51
CA THR A 39 -12.44 10.93 -0.74
C THR A 39 -11.10 11.65 -0.99
N ARG A 40 -9.99 10.89 -1.03
CA ARG A 40 -8.65 11.44 -1.32
C ARG A 40 -8.55 11.92 -2.77
N LEU A 41 -9.10 11.15 -3.72
CA LEU A 41 -9.17 11.53 -5.13
C LEU A 41 -10.03 12.79 -5.32
N TRP A 42 -11.21 12.85 -4.71
CA TRP A 42 -12.10 14.01 -4.79
C TRP A 42 -11.44 15.28 -4.25
N ARG A 43 -10.70 15.18 -3.14
CA ARG A 43 -9.89 16.28 -2.61
C ARG A 43 -8.84 16.77 -3.61
N ALA A 44 -8.07 15.85 -4.20
CA ALA A 44 -7.09 16.21 -5.23
C ALA A 44 -7.75 16.96 -6.39
N LEU A 45 -8.86 16.43 -6.93
CA LEU A 45 -9.63 17.08 -7.99
C LEU A 45 -10.16 18.47 -7.56
N ALA A 46 -10.62 18.61 -6.32
CA ALA A 46 -11.15 19.84 -5.78
C ALA A 46 -10.10 20.94 -5.56
N HIS A 47 -8.83 20.59 -5.31
CA HIS A 47 -7.84 21.55 -4.82
C HIS A 47 -6.55 21.65 -5.65
N GLU A 48 -6.19 20.63 -6.41
CA GLU A 48 -4.93 20.63 -7.18
C GLU A 48 -5.09 21.35 -8.53
N PRO A 49 -4.03 21.99 -9.04
CA PRO A 49 -4.07 22.76 -10.29
C PRO A 49 -3.99 21.85 -11.53
N LEU A 50 -4.93 20.91 -11.67
CA LEU A 50 -5.01 19.99 -12.80
C LEU A 50 -5.42 20.74 -14.09
N PRO A 51 -4.66 20.64 -15.18
CA PRO A 51 -4.83 21.50 -16.36
C PRO A 51 -6.14 21.27 -17.13
N TRP A 52 -6.78 20.12 -16.93
CA TRP A 52 -8.05 19.74 -17.56
C TRP A 52 -9.28 20.07 -16.68
N ILE A 53 -9.07 20.70 -15.52
CA ILE A 53 -10.17 21.27 -14.70
C ILE A 53 -10.26 22.77 -15.00
N ALA A 54 -11.26 23.13 -15.81
CA ALA A 54 -11.48 24.49 -16.29
C ALA A 54 -12.17 25.40 -15.25
N GLY A 55 -12.86 24.84 -14.27
CA GLY A 55 -13.53 25.62 -13.25
C GLY A 55 -14.02 24.81 -12.06
N ARG A 56 -14.22 25.49 -10.94
CA ARG A 56 -14.71 24.91 -9.68
C ARG A 56 -15.79 25.83 -9.13
N GLU A 57 -16.95 25.28 -8.85
CA GLU A 57 -18.10 26.01 -8.36
C GLU A 57 -18.67 25.34 -7.12
N ARG A 58 -18.67 26.08 -6.00
CA ARG A 58 -19.33 25.63 -4.78
C ARG A 58 -20.82 25.89 -4.92
N VAL A 59 -21.60 24.83 -4.72
CA VAL A 59 -23.06 24.90 -4.60
C VAL A 59 -23.46 24.62 -3.16
N ARG A 60 -24.72 24.87 -2.80
CA ARG A 60 -25.21 24.83 -1.41
C ARG A 60 -24.77 23.57 -0.66
N ASP A 61 -24.89 22.40 -1.29
CA ASP A 61 -24.62 21.10 -0.69
C ASP A 61 -23.59 20.28 -1.49
N GLY A 62 -22.67 20.96 -2.20
CA GLY A 62 -21.74 20.25 -3.08
C GLY A 62 -20.67 21.10 -3.74
N LEU A 63 -19.89 20.45 -4.59
CA LEU A 63 -18.88 21.05 -5.44
C LEU A 63 -19.05 20.50 -6.85
N VAL A 64 -19.03 21.40 -7.84
CA VAL A 64 -19.11 21.09 -9.26
C VAL A 64 -17.79 21.49 -9.92
N LEU A 65 -17.18 20.56 -10.64
CA LEU A 65 -15.99 20.76 -11.45
C LEU A 65 -16.40 20.79 -12.93
N ARG A 66 -16.01 21.85 -13.64
CA ARG A 66 -16.14 21.94 -15.09
C ARG A 66 -14.85 21.41 -15.71
N LEU A 67 -14.96 20.39 -16.54
CA LEU A 67 -13.82 19.81 -17.26
C LEU A 67 -13.58 20.57 -18.57
N SER A 68 -12.33 20.56 -19.06
CA SER A 68 -11.95 21.27 -20.28
C SER A 68 -12.62 20.74 -21.55
N ASP A 69 -13.14 19.52 -21.52
CA ASP A 69 -13.88 18.88 -22.61
C ASP A 69 -15.40 19.16 -22.57
N GLY A 70 -15.86 19.99 -21.63
CA GLY A 70 -17.25 20.39 -21.48
C GLY A 70 -18.08 19.53 -20.53
N ARG A 71 -17.54 18.40 -20.05
CA ARG A 71 -18.23 17.55 -19.07
C ARG A 71 -18.23 18.15 -17.68
N MET A 72 -19.14 17.68 -16.84
CA MET A 72 -19.29 18.13 -15.45
C MET A 72 -19.09 16.97 -14.49
N LEU A 73 -18.24 17.19 -13.47
CA LEU A 73 -18.06 16.26 -12.36
C LEU A 73 -18.55 16.92 -11.07
N ASP A 74 -19.56 16.34 -10.42
CA ASP A 74 -20.12 16.87 -9.18
C ASP A 74 -20.06 15.86 -8.03
N GLY A 75 -19.99 16.38 -6.81
CA GLY A 75 -19.86 15.59 -5.60
C GLY A 75 -20.15 16.41 -4.34
N PRO A 76 -19.99 15.81 -3.15
CA PRO A 76 -20.18 16.51 -1.88
C PRO A 76 -19.17 17.66 -1.72
N PRO A 77 -19.39 18.59 -0.77
CA PRO A 77 -18.41 19.61 -0.45
C PRO A 77 -17.06 18.97 -0.13
N SER A 78 -15.97 19.52 -0.67
CA SER A 78 -14.62 19.06 -0.35
C SER A 78 -14.04 19.91 0.78
N ASP A 79 -13.83 19.30 1.95
CA ASP A 79 -13.08 19.89 3.05
C ASP A 79 -11.58 19.59 2.86
N PRO A 80 -10.70 20.59 2.69
CA PRO A 80 -9.27 20.39 2.47
C PRO A 80 -8.53 19.80 3.67
N TYR A 81 -9.09 19.79 4.87
CA TYR A 81 -8.44 19.30 6.09
C TYR A 81 -9.02 17.99 6.65
N ALA A 82 -10.24 17.62 6.28
CA ALA A 82 -10.87 16.39 6.76
C ALA A 82 -10.07 15.14 6.38
N THR A 83 -9.69 14.28 7.33
CA THR A 83 -8.93 13.05 7.03
C THR A 83 -9.80 11.79 6.97
N ALA A 84 -11.04 11.85 7.46
CA ALA A 84 -11.99 10.75 7.40
C ALA A 84 -12.56 10.56 5.99
N ALA A 85 -12.96 9.33 5.66
CA ALA A 85 -13.71 9.04 4.45
C ALA A 85 -15.16 9.55 4.57
N TYR A 86 -15.64 10.31 3.58
CA TYR A 86 -17.02 10.81 3.54
C TYR A 86 -17.63 10.83 2.14
N VAL A 87 -16.83 10.65 1.09
CA VAL A 87 -17.30 10.60 -0.30
C VAL A 87 -17.66 9.15 -0.63
N SER A 88 -18.96 8.86 -0.70
CA SER A 88 -19.47 7.54 -1.12
C SER A 88 -19.64 7.43 -2.63
N ALA A 89 -19.92 8.54 -3.32
CA ALA A 89 -19.98 8.62 -4.77
C ALA A 89 -19.76 10.06 -5.28
N VAL A 90 -19.39 10.16 -6.55
CA VAL A 90 -19.39 11.40 -7.36
C VAL A 90 -20.09 11.13 -8.68
N ARG A 91 -20.51 12.17 -9.41
CA ARG A 91 -21.25 12.03 -10.67
C ARG A 91 -20.54 12.73 -11.82
N LEU A 92 -20.22 11.99 -12.88
CA LEU A 92 -19.70 12.53 -14.14
C LEU A 92 -20.85 12.54 -15.16
N ASP A 93 -21.27 13.72 -15.59
CA ASP A 93 -22.43 13.94 -16.47
C ASP A 93 -23.69 13.16 -16.03
N GLY A 94 -23.96 13.17 -14.71
CA GLY A 94 -25.08 12.46 -14.10
C GLY A 94 -24.87 10.96 -13.86
N THR A 95 -23.80 10.36 -14.39
CA THR A 95 -23.44 8.96 -14.12
C THR A 95 -22.73 8.86 -12.77
N SER A 96 -23.23 8.03 -11.85
CA SER A 96 -22.70 7.88 -10.50
C SER A 96 -21.53 6.90 -10.43
N TYR A 97 -20.46 7.27 -9.74
CA TYR A 97 -19.26 6.48 -9.50
C TYR A 97 -18.96 6.40 -8.01
N ASP A 98 -19.02 5.19 -7.46
CA ASP A 98 -18.55 4.83 -6.12
C ASP A 98 -17.14 4.22 -6.12
N HIS A 99 -16.63 3.89 -7.31
CA HIS A 99 -15.31 3.26 -7.49
C HIS A 99 -14.34 4.24 -8.17
N PRO A 100 -13.23 4.62 -7.51
CA PRO A 100 -12.29 5.64 -8.01
C PRO A 100 -11.63 5.27 -9.34
N ALA A 101 -11.23 4.00 -9.53
CA ALA A 101 -10.67 3.56 -10.81
C ALA A 101 -11.66 3.72 -11.98
N ARG A 102 -12.93 3.35 -11.81
CA ARG A 102 -13.95 3.50 -12.85
C ARG A 102 -14.19 4.96 -13.21
N LEU A 103 -14.22 5.83 -12.20
CA LEU A 103 -14.29 7.28 -12.43
C LEU A 103 -13.11 7.75 -13.30
N VAL A 104 -11.88 7.38 -12.94
CA VAL A 104 -10.68 7.82 -13.69
C VAL A 104 -10.62 7.23 -15.10
N THR A 105 -11.06 5.98 -15.28
CA THR A 105 -11.21 5.38 -16.61
C THR A 105 -12.14 6.22 -17.49
N ASP A 106 -13.31 6.60 -16.96
CA ASP A 106 -14.30 7.34 -17.74
C ASP A 106 -13.97 8.83 -17.85
N LEU A 107 -13.18 9.39 -16.93
CA LEU A 107 -12.57 10.72 -17.10
C LEU A 107 -11.65 10.77 -18.33
N ALA A 108 -11.07 9.64 -18.76
CA ALA A 108 -10.25 9.54 -19.98
C ALA A 108 -9.14 10.60 -20.08
N VAL A 109 -8.53 10.94 -18.94
CA VAL A 109 -7.44 11.92 -18.84
C VAL A 109 -6.10 11.31 -19.27
N PRO A 110 -5.09 12.12 -19.65
CA PRO A 110 -3.76 11.61 -19.96
C PRO A 110 -3.20 10.74 -18.83
N HIS A 111 -2.64 9.58 -19.17
CA HIS A 111 -2.15 8.56 -18.23
C HIS A 111 -3.22 7.98 -17.27
N GLY A 112 -4.51 8.23 -17.54
CA GLY A 112 -5.62 7.82 -16.70
C GLY A 112 -5.78 6.30 -16.56
N GLU A 113 -5.41 5.51 -17.57
CA GLU A 113 -5.49 4.04 -17.49
C GLU A 113 -4.54 3.46 -16.42
N ALA A 114 -3.26 3.86 -16.47
CA ALA A 114 -2.28 3.46 -15.46
C ALA A 114 -2.67 3.97 -14.07
N PHE A 115 -3.14 5.22 -13.97
CA PHE A 115 -3.60 5.78 -12.70
C PHE A 115 -4.83 5.04 -12.15
N ALA A 116 -5.78 4.66 -13.01
CA ALA A 116 -6.93 3.86 -12.62
C ALA A 116 -6.52 2.48 -12.09
N ALA A 117 -5.52 1.82 -12.70
CA ALA A 117 -4.97 0.58 -12.20
C ALA A 117 -4.34 0.76 -10.80
N GLU A 118 -3.55 1.82 -10.59
CA GLU A 118 -2.96 2.14 -9.28
C GLU A 118 -4.03 2.41 -8.21
N LEU A 119 -5.11 3.11 -8.56
CA LEU A 119 -6.25 3.36 -7.68
C LEU A 119 -6.98 2.06 -7.32
N ALA A 120 -7.18 1.16 -8.28
CA ALA A 120 -7.81 -0.13 -8.05
C ALA A 120 -6.98 -0.98 -7.06
N HIS A 121 -5.65 -1.04 -7.26
CA HIS A 121 -4.75 -1.70 -6.31
C HIS A 121 -4.73 -1.01 -4.95
N SER A 122 -4.80 0.32 -4.89
CA SER A 122 -4.84 1.03 -3.61
C SER A 122 -6.13 0.73 -2.83
N VAL A 123 -7.28 0.61 -3.50
CA VAL A 123 -8.54 0.20 -2.87
C VAL A 123 -8.42 -1.21 -2.30
N ALA A 124 -8.01 -2.17 -3.13
CA ALA A 124 -7.89 -3.57 -2.73
C ALA A 124 -6.89 -3.74 -1.58
N SER A 125 -5.69 -3.17 -1.71
CA SER A 125 -4.66 -3.27 -0.66
C SER A 125 -5.09 -2.58 0.63
N LEU A 126 -5.80 -1.44 0.56
CA LEU A 126 -6.35 -0.78 1.75
C LEU A 126 -7.42 -1.65 2.45
N ALA A 127 -8.28 -2.32 1.69
CA ALA A 127 -9.25 -3.27 2.26
C ALA A 127 -8.53 -4.43 2.96
N LEU A 128 -7.45 -4.96 2.37
CA LEU A 128 -6.60 -5.97 3.00
C LEU A 128 -5.95 -5.47 4.30
N SER A 129 -5.38 -4.26 4.29
CA SER A 129 -4.79 -3.64 5.49
C SER A 129 -5.82 -3.50 6.63
N ARG A 130 -7.05 -3.10 6.32
CA ARG A 130 -8.12 -2.96 7.32
C ARG A 130 -8.64 -4.31 7.80
N ALA A 131 -8.72 -5.31 6.93
CA ALA A 131 -9.18 -6.66 7.27
C ALA A 131 -8.24 -7.38 8.24
N ASP A 132 -6.93 -7.16 8.11
CA ASP A 132 -5.90 -7.72 9.00
C ASP A 132 -5.65 -6.84 10.24
N ARG A 133 -6.51 -5.85 10.53
CA ARG A 133 -6.38 -5.08 11.77
C ARG A 133 -6.67 -6.01 12.95
N PRO A 134 -5.85 -6.01 14.02
CA PRO A 134 -6.10 -6.85 15.17
C PRO A 134 -7.50 -6.55 15.72
N PRO A 135 -8.31 -7.57 16.08
CA PRO A 135 -9.54 -7.34 16.81
C PRO A 135 -9.15 -6.59 18.09
N SER A 136 -9.90 -5.56 18.46
CA SER A 136 -9.70 -4.88 19.75
C SER A 136 -10.32 -5.71 20.87
N PRO A 137 -9.53 -6.48 21.62
CA PRO A 137 -9.77 -6.57 23.05
C PRO A 137 -8.50 -6.21 23.82
N GLY A 138 -8.55 -5.10 24.56
CA GLY A 138 -7.54 -4.76 25.58
C GLY A 138 -6.44 -3.77 25.18
N THR A 139 -6.44 -3.26 23.94
CA THR A 139 -5.58 -2.12 23.56
C THR A 139 -6.46 -1.12 22.84
N HIS A 140 -6.94 -0.10 23.55
CA HIS A 140 -7.65 1.01 22.93
C HIS A 140 -6.73 1.61 21.84
N PRO A 141 -7.23 2.03 20.66
CA PRO A 141 -6.39 2.70 19.65
C PRO A 141 -5.68 3.98 20.16
N ASN A 142 -6.00 4.42 21.38
CA ASN A 142 -5.41 5.57 22.06
C ASN A 142 -4.39 5.16 23.15
N GLU A 143 -4.18 3.87 23.38
CA GLU A 143 -3.15 3.40 24.32
C GLU A 143 -1.78 3.46 23.66
N TRP A 144 -0.78 3.89 24.42
CA TRP A 144 0.59 3.93 23.96
C TRP A 144 1.12 2.52 23.68
N PRO A 145 1.91 2.32 22.60
CA PRO A 145 2.58 1.05 22.37
C PRO A 145 3.60 0.73 23.47
N ALA A 146 3.93 -0.55 23.58
CA ALA A 146 4.95 -1.00 24.52
C ALA A 146 6.36 -0.63 24.03
N THR A 147 6.54 -0.53 22.71
CA THR A 147 7.81 -0.18 22.07
C THR A 147 7.61 0.87 20.98
N ASP A 148 8.60 1.74 20.77
CA ASP A 148 8.46 2.88 19.85
C ASP A 148 8.18 2.47 18.40
N TRP A 149 8.74 1.34 17.93
CA TRP A 149 8.57 0.88 16.55
C TRP A 149 7.15 0.38 16.25
N GLU A 150 6.35 0.04 17.26
CA GLU A 150 4.94 -0.34 17.06
C GLU A 150 4.11 0.82 16.51
N TRP A 151 4.52 2.08 16.71
CA TRP A 151 3.88 3.24 16.07
C TRP A 151 3.93 3.14 14.54
N GLU A 152 5.04 2.67 13.97
CA GLU A 152 5.22 2.51 12.53
C GLU A 152 4.26 1.47 11.93
N GLN A 153 3.79 0.53 12.73
CA GLN A 153 2.86 -0.53 12.32
C GLN A 153 1.37 -0.19 12.53
N ARG A 154 1.08 0.94 13.20
CA ARG A 154 -0.30 1.37 13.50
C ARG A 154 -0.95 2.20 12.39
N VAL A 155 -0.15 2.70 11.43
CA VAL A 155 -0.69 3.40 10.26
C VAL A 155 -1.27 2.34 9.32
N VAL A 156 -2.59 2.16 9.34
CA VAL A 156 -3.34 1.23 8.47
C VAL A 156 -3.79 1.90 7.18
N ASP A 157 -4.22 3.16 7.24
CA ASP A 157 -4.86 3.86 6.13
C ASP A 157 -3.88 4.56 5.16
N GLY A 158 -2.59 4.58 5.50
CA GLY A 158 -1.55 5.26 4.73
C GLY A 158 -1.69 6.79 4.76
N HIS A 159 -1.12 7.47 3.77
CA HIS A 159 -1.15 8.93 3.70
C HIS A 159 -2.61 9.46 3.60
N PRO A 160 -3.05 10.38 4.47
CA PRO A 160 -4.44 10.84 4.50
C PRO A 160 -4.90 11.66 3.28
N PHE A 161 -3.99 12.05 2.39
CA PHE A 161 -4.24 12.98 1.28
C PHE A 161 -3.89 12.38 -0.08
N HIS A 162 -3.22 11.22 -0.14
CA HIS A 162 -2.80 10.60 -1.39
C HIS A 162 -3.77 9.49 -1.78
N PRO A 163 -4.44 9.53 -2.95
CA PRO A 163 -5.42 8.51 -3.30
C PRO A 163 -4.79 7.12 -3.52
N ASN A 164 -3.51 7.06 -3.90
CA ASN A 164 -2.77 5.81 -4.04
C ASN A 164 -1.99 5.44 -2.75
N CYS A 165 -2.49 5.83 -1.58
CA CYS A 165 -1.80 5.66 -0.29
C CYS A 165 -1.42 4.21 0.06
N ARG A 166 -2.05 3.22 -0.60
CA ARG A 166 -1.78 1.78 -0.44
C ARG A 166 -1.54 1.06 -1.76
N SER A 167 -1.23 1.79 -2.83
CA SER A 167 -0.85 1.14 -4.08
C SER A 167 0.55 0.54 -3.94
N ARG A 168 0.69 -0.77 -4.20
CA ARG A 168 1.96 -1.51 -4.19
C ARG A 168 2.10 -2.33 -5.47
N PRO A 169 2.29 -1.69 -6.64
CA PRO A 169 2.44 -2.42 -7.90
C PRO A 169 3.57 -3.45 -7.83
N GLY A 170 3.29 -4.67 -8.28
CA GLY A 170 4.25 -5.77 -8.27
C GLY A 170 4.35 -6.55 -6.96
N PHE A 171 3.58 -6.22 -5.93
CA PHE A 171 3.45 -7.04 -4.72
C PHE A 171 2.27 -8.00 -4.83
N SER A 172 2.51 -9.28 -4.54
CA SER A 172 1.46 -10.27 -4.30
C SER A 172 0.82 -10.08 -2.91
N VAL A 173 -0.34 -10.66 -2.65
CA VAL A 173 -0.98 -10.67 -1.32
C VAL A 173 -0.05 -11.26 -0.25
N ALA A 174 0.62 -12.37 -0.55
CA ALA A 174 1.60 -12.96 0.36
C ALA A 174 2.72 -11.97 0.72
N GLU A 175 3.20 -11.21 -0.27
CA GLU A 175 4.27 -10.21 -0.07
C GLU A 175 3.77 -8.99 0.71
N GLN A 176 2.54 -8.54 0.46
CA GLN A 176 1.94 -7.47 1.27
C GLN A 176 1.84 -7.87 2.74
N LEU A 177 1.37 -9.09 3.02
CA LEU A 177 1.27 -9.62 4.38
C LEU A 177 2.65 -9.83 5.04
N ALA A 178 3.65 -10.26 4.27
CA ALA A 178 4.99 -10.54 4.77
C ALA A 178 5.82 -9.27 5.02
N TYR A 179 5.58 -8.19 4.27
CA TYR A 179 6.48 -7.03 4.25
C TYR A 179 5.80 -5.68 4.50
N GLY A 180 4.46 -5.61 4.48
CA GLY A 180 3.71 -4.38 4.78
C GLY A 180 3.66 -4.11 6.30
N PRO A 181 4.14 -2.96 6.81
CA PRO A 181 4.16 -2.69 8.25
C PRO A 181 2.77 -2.73 8.91
N GLU A 182 1.71 -2.39 8.18
CA GLU A 182 0.32 -2.49 8.64
C GLU A 182 -0.12 -3.92 9.03
N HIS A 183 0.57 -4.94 8.52
CA HIS A 183 0.36 -6.35 8.84
C HIS A 183 1.23 -6.83 10.02
N ARG A 184 2.01 -5.92 10.60
CA ARG A 184 2.92 -6.11 11.73
C ARG A 184 3.93 -7.28 11.57
N PRO A 185 4.58 -7.46 10.41
CA PRO A 185 5.62 -8.46 10.28
C PRO A 185 6.89 -8.02 11.04
N VAL A 186 7.66 -9.01 11.48
CA VAL A 186 9.09 -8.83 11.78
C VAL A 186 9.84 -9.46 10.61
N VAL A 187 10.61 -8.66 9.88
CA VAL A 187 11.30 -9.11 8.66
C VAL A 187 12.77 -9.37 8.97
N GLU A 188 13.16 -10.64 8.92
CA GLU A 188 14.57 -11.02 8.99
C GLU A 188 15.28 -10.69 7.67
N LEU A 189 16.43 -10.03 7.77
CA LEU A 189 17.27 -9.69 6.62
C LEU A 189 18.21 -10.84 6.29
N GLY A 190 18.35 -11.14 5.00
CA GLY A 190 19.39 -12.05 4.52
C GLY A 190 20.75 -11.35 4.51
N LEU A 191 21.83 -12.08 4.78
CA LEU A 191 23.19 -11.55 4.69
C LEU A 191 23.86 -12.02 3.39
N LEU A 192 24.25 -11.05 2.56
CA LEU A 192 24.86 -11.28 1.27
C LEU A 192 26.37 -11.01 1.34
N PRO A 193 27.25 -12.03 1.18
CA PRO A 193 28.67 -11.78 1.04
C PRO A 193 28.97 -11.03 -0.26
N VAL A 194 29.68 -9.91 -0.15
CA VAL A 194 30.14 -9.09 -1.28
C VAL A 194 31.65 -8.78 -1.13
N PRO A 195 32.43 -8.85 -2.22
CA PRO A 195 33.84 -8.46 -2.17
C PRO A 195 33.98 -6.98 -1.82
N VAL A 196 34.89 -6.65 -0.90
CA VAL A 196 35.12 -5.26 -0.49
C VAL A 196 35.52 -4.36 -1.66
N ALA A 197 36.24 -4.90 -2.64
CA ALA A 197 36.68 -4.18 -3.84
C ALA A 197 35.51 -3.75 -4.76
N GLU A 198 34.33 -4.36 -4.61
CA GLU A 198 33.12 -4.02 -5.36
C GLU A 198 32.18 -3.09 -4.57
N CYS A 199 32.57 -2.70 -3.35
CA CYS A 199 31.76 -1.89 -2.47
C CYS A 199 32.26 -0.45 -2.40
N LEU A 200 31.33 0.50 -2.50
CA LEU A 200 31.55 1.86 -2.04
C LEU A 200 31.10 1.96 -0.58
N VAL A 201 32.05 2.08 0.34
CA VAL A 201 31.77 2.20 1.78
C VAL A 201 32.15 3.58 2.28
N SER A 202 31.23 4.22 3.02
CA SER A 202 31.48 5.46 3.73
C SER A 202 31.34 5.23 5.24
N GLY A 203 32.34 5.64 6.02
CA GLY A 203 32.41 5.39 7.45
C GLY A 203 32.91 3.98 7.80
N GLU A 204 32.72 3.59 9.06
CA GLU A 204 33.11 2.28 9.56
C GLU A 204 32.01 1.25 9.32
N TRP A 205 32.33 0.17 8.61
CA TRP A 205 31.41 -0.96 8.45
C TRP A 205 31.46 -1.88 9.68
N PRO A 206 30.31 -2.25 10.27
CA PRO A 206 30.24 -3.04 11.51
C PRO A 206 31.07 -4.32 11.44
N SER A 207 31.76 -4.63 12.53
CA SER A 207 32.67 -5.78 12.62
C SER A 207 31.94 -7.11 12.43
N GLU A 208 30.73 -7.21 12.97
CA GLU A 208 29.81 -8.33 12.91
C GLU A 208 29.24 -8.58 11.51
N LEU A 209 29.29 -7.57 10.63
CA LEU A 209 28.88 -7.66 9.23
C LEU A 209 30.08 -7.80 8.29
N ARG A 210 31.18 -8.41 8.76
CA ARG A 210 32.35 -8.76 7.96
C ARG A 210 32.54 -10.27 8.00
N SER A 211 32.96 -10.83 6.87
CA SER A 211 33.30 -12.25 6.78
C SER A 211 34.51 -12.44 5.87
N GLY A 212 35.62 -12.88 6.46
CA GLY A 212 36.91 -12.96 5.77
C GLY A 212 37.34 -11.60 5.19
N GLY A 213 37.72 -11.59 3.90
CA GLY A 213 38.06 -10.36 3.18
C GLY A 213 36.87 -9.61 2.56
N GLY A 214 35.63 -10.03 2.85
CA GLY A 214 34.40 -9.47 2.30
C GLY A 214 33.50 -8.80 3.34
N LEU A 215 32.43 -8.15 2.86
CA LEU A 215 31.37 -7.58 3.68
C LEU A 215 30.12 -8.47 3.60
N LEU A 216 29.36 -8.52 4.68
CA LEU A 216 28.03 -9.12 4.73
C LEU A 216 27.00 -7.98 4.61
N LEU A 217 26.41 -7.83 3.43
CA LEU A 217 25.40 -6.81 3.16
C LEU A 217 24.02 -7.33 3.61
N PRO A 218 23.32 -6.68 4.55
CA PRO A 218 21.93 -7.02 4.86
C PRO A 218 21.03 -6.66 3.69
N VAL A 219 20.22 -7.63 3.23
CA VAL A 219 19.32 -7.47 2.09
C VAL A 219 17.93 -7.93 2.47
N HIS A 220 16.93 -7.12 2.11
CA HIS A 220 15.54 -7.47 2.28
C HIS A 220 15.19 -8.73 1.46
N PRO A 221 14.45 -9.72 2.01
CA PRO A 221 14.15 -10.97 1.30
C PRO A 221 13.49 -10.76 -0.08
N TRP A 222 12.57 -9.80 -0.19
CA TRP A 222 11.97 -9.42 -1.48
C TRP A 222 13.03 -8.93 -2.48
N GLN A 223 13.97 -8.06 -2.07
CA GLN A 223 15.00 -7.60 -3.00
C GLN A 223 15.95 -8.74 -3.41
N ALA A 224 16.30 -9.63 -2.47
CA ALA A 224 17.11 -10.80 -2.78
C ALA A 224 16.45 -11.67 -3.87
N ARG A 225 15.15 -11.94 -3.75
CA ARG A 225 14.41 -12.77 -4.70
C ARG A 225 14.12 -12.07 -6.03
N HIS A 226 13.64 -10.83 -6.01
CA HIS A 226 13.06 -10.18 -7.20
C HIS A 226 14.06 -9.31 -7.95
N VAL A 227 15.00 -8.68 -7.24
CA VAL A 227 16.00 -7.78 -7.84
C VAL A 227 17.29 -8.53 -8.11
N LEU A 228 17.82 -9.22 -7.09
CA LEU A 228 19.08 -9.97 -7.20
C LEU A 228 18.88 -11.37 -7.79
N LYS A 229 17.63 -11.81 -7.99
CA LYS A 229 17.25 -13.13 -8.55
C LYS A 229 17.89 -14.30 -7.82
N ARG A 230 18.07 -14.18 -6.50
CA ARG A 230 18.59 -15.24 -5.65
C ARG A 230 17.44 -16.02 -5.04
N THR A 231 17.30 -17.27 -5.43
CA THR A 231 16.39 -18.23 -4.78
C THR A 231 17.19 -19.06 -3.79
N GLY A 232 16.97 -18.87 -2.49
CA GLY A 232 17.45 -19.77 -1.43
C GLY A 232 18.98 -19.86 -1.26
N ALA A 233 19.50 -19.19 -0.23
CA ALA A 233 20.77 -19.55 0.38
C ALA A 233 20.55 -19.57 1.91
N GLY A 234 19.89 -20.63 2.36
CA GLY A 234 19.52 -20.84 3.76
C GLY A 234 19.54 -22.30 4.18
N GLU A 235 20.20 -23.18 3.42
CA GLU A 235 20.58 -24.53 3.82
C GLU A 235 21.94 -24.83 3.17
N ASP A 236 23.00 -24.25 3.74
CA ASP A 236 24.33 -24.88 3.78
C ASP A 236 25.32 -23.99 4.53
N GLY A 237 25.83 -24.50 5.65
CA GLY A 237 27.16 -24.12 6.14
C GLY A 237 27.29 -23.63 7.58
N ARG A 238 27.27 -24.59 8.52
CA ARG A 238 27.93 -24.62 9.84
C ARG A 238 27.23 -23.93 11.02
N THR A 239 26.40 -24.74 11.68
CA THR A 239 26.37 -24.85 13.14
C THR A 239 27.80 -25.08 13.67
N GLY A 240 28.38 -24.06 14.30
CA GLY A 240 29.55 -24.24 15.15
C GLY A 240 29.13 -24.91 16.45
N GLU A 241 29.35 -26.22 16.56
CA GLU A 241 29.37 -26.90 17.85
C GLU A 241 30.45 -26.26 18.74
N VAL A 242 30.04 -25.69 19.86
CA VAL A 242 30.95 -25.36 20.96
C VAL A 242 31.20 -26.67 21.71
N GLY A 243 32.20 -27.42 21.26
CA GLY A 243 32.77 -28.54 21.99
C GLY A 243 33.45 -28.05 23.26
N GLY A 244 32.99 -28.55 24.40
CA GLY A 244 33.59 -28.28 25.71
C GLY A 244 35.02 -28.80 25.82
N ALA A 245 35.81 -28.09 26.60
CA ALA A 245 37.05 -28.59 27.18
C ALA A 245 37.01 -28.30 28.68
N GLY A 246 36.74 -29.35 29.45
CA GLY A 246 37.12 -29.41 30.85
C GLY A 246 38.59 -29.79 30.94
N ALA A 247 39.30 -29.08 31.82
CA ALA A 247 40.38 -29.58 32.66
C ALA A 247 40.37 -28.71 33.92
#